data_AF-A0A853JUC1-F1
#
_entry.id   AF-A0A853JUC1-F1
#
_cell.length_a   1.000
_cell.length_b   1.000
_cell.length_c   1.000
_cell.angle_alpha   90.00
_cell.angle_beta   90.00
_cell.angle_gamma   90.00
#
_symmetry.space_group_name_H-M   'P 1'
#
loop_
_entity.id
_entity.type
_entity.pdbx_description
1 polymer ?
#
loop_
_entity_poly.entity_id
_entity_poly.type
_entity_poly.pdbx_seq_one_letter_code
_entity_poly.pdbx_strand_id
1 'polypeptide(L)'
;MDRNLIQFLEALQILAITGESVVFHTFPFFNEAAIKKIRGALKLKGDERSKVQTFAACLQAIVHCAPFAAIREIYSKLTLMTLKGSVLRLESTGDEGIAWWPEMAEQFENSLDNKDAALFSKTLFDLFHRSFCSTRETLCEIGVKQAALVAVPLIFN
;
A
#
# COMPACT_ATOMS: atom_id res chain seq x y z
N MET A 1 13.24 -9.63 16.44
CA MET A 1 12.71 -9.77 15.07
C MET A 1 11.22 -9.48 15.06
N ASP A 2 10.46 -10.12 15.95
CA ASP A 2 9.00 -10.02 16.06
C ASP A 2 8.47 -8.59 16.19
N ARG A 3 9.10 -7.74 17.00
CA ARG A 3 8.68 -6.33 17.15
C ARG A 3 8.70 -5.53 15.85
N ASN A 4 9.67 -5.79 14.96
CA ASN A 4 9.76 -5.09 13.67
C ASN A 4 8.63 -5.54 12.73
N LEU A 5 8.29 -6.82 12.76
CA LEU A 5 7.19 -7.41 11.98
C LEU A 5 5.82 -6.91 12.47
N ILE A 6 5.64 -6.79 13.79
CA ILE A 6 4.43 -6.19 14.36
C ILE A 6 4.33 -4.71 14.00
N GLN A 7 5.40 -3.92 14.11
CA GLN A 7 5.39 -2.51 13.70
C GLN A 7 5.12 -2.33 12.21
N PHE A 8 5.60 -3.26 11.38
CA PHE A 8 5.25 -3.31 9.97
C PHE A 8 3.74 -3.55 9.79
N LEU A 9 3.18 -4.55 10.47
CA LEU A 9 1.76 -4.88 10.39
C LEU A 9 0.87 -3.74 10.90
N GLU A 10 1.23 -3.08 12.00
CA GLU A 10 0.56 -1.89 12.53
C GLU A 10 0.60 -0.73 11.51
N ALA A 11 1.71 -0.55 10.79
CA ALA A 11 1.77 0.46 9.72
C ALA A 11 0.81 0.13 8.58
N LEU A 12 0.74 -1.13 8.15
CA LEU A 12 -0.25 -1.56 7.15
C LEU A 12 -1.69 -1.35 7.63
N GLN A 13 -1.96 -1.60 8.91
CA GLN A 13 -3.26 -1.38 9.52
C GLN A 13 -3.65 0.11 9.45
N ILE A 14 -2.75 1.01 9.87
CA ILE A 14 -3.00 2.45 9.82
C ILE A 14 -3.22 2.90 8.38
N LEU A 15 -2.39 2.42 7.44
CA LEU A 15 -2.57 2.71 6.01
C LEU A 15 -3.93 2.23 5.49
N ALA A 16 -4.38 1.05 5.88
CA ALA A 16 -5.71 0.56 5.50
C ALA A 16 -6.85 1.39 6.11
N ILE A 17 -6.69 1.92 7.33
CA ILE A 17 -7.72 2.75 7.98
C ILE A 17 -7.79 4.15 7.38
N THR A 18 -6.64 4.78 7.11
CA THR A 18 -6.58 6.20 6.70
C THR A 18 -6.41 6.40 5.19
N GLY A 19 -5.98 5.36 4.48
CA GLY A 19 -5.52 5.41 3.09
C GLY A 19 -6.54 6.02 2.14
N GLU A 20 -7.78 5.53 2.16
CA GLU A 20 -8.85 5.98 1.27
C GLU A 20 -9.07 7.50 1.39
N SER A 21 -9.42 7.97 2.59
CA SER A 21 -9.73 9.37 2.84
C SER A 21 -8.54 10.28 2.53
N VAL A 22 -7.33 9.92 2.96
CA VAL A 22 -6.13 10.71 2.71
C VAL A 22 -5.86 10.82 1.22
N VAL A 23 -5.96 9.72 0.49
CA VAL A 23 -5.67 9.68 -0.95
C VAL A 23 -6.74 10.37 -1.73
N PHE A 24 -8.02 10.23 -1.38
CA PHE A 24 -9.12 10.96 -2.01
C PHE A 24 -8.86 12.47 -2.03
N HIS A 25 -8.39 13.02 -0.91
CA HIS A 25 -8.07 14.45 -0.80
C HIS A 25 -6.69 14.83 -1.34
N THR A 26 -5.77 13.88 -1.49
CA THR A 26 -4.40 14.16 -1.96
C THR A 26 -4.23 13.94 -3.46
N PHE A 27 -5.00 13.03 -4.05
CA PHE A 27 -4.89 12.63 -5.46
C PHE A 27 -4.95 13.83 -6.44
N PRO A 28 -5.82 14.84 -6.25
CA PRO A 28 -5.82 16.03 -7.13
C PRO A 28 -4.49 16.80 -7.15
N PHE A 29 -3.63 16.63 -6.15
CA PHE A 29 -2.33 17.28 -6.03
C PHE A 29 -1.18 16.41 -6.56
N PHE A 30 -1.44 15.18 -7.00
CA PHE A 30 -0.41 14.33 -7.61
C PHE A 30 0.12 14.99 -8.88
N ASN A 31 1.41 15.31 -8.87
CA ASN A 31 2.08 15.90 -10.03
C ASN A 31 2.44 14.82 -11.07
N GLU A 32 2.84 15.28 -12.26
CA GLU A 32 3.20 14.37 -13.37
C GLU A 32 4.29 13.37 -13.01
N ALA A 33 5.26 13.77 -12.18
CA ALA A 33 6.33 12.88 -11.74
C ALA A 33 5.80 11.74 -10.86
N ALA A 34 4.87 12.02 -9.95
CA ALA A 34 4.21 11.02 -9.13
C ALA A 34 3.37 10.05 -9.99
N ILE A 35 2.54 10.59 -10.88
CA ILE A 35 1.72 9.80 -11.81
C ILE A 35 2.59 8.89 -12.68
N LYS A 36 3.68 9.42 -13.23
CA LYS A 36 4.63 8.64 -14.05
C LYS A 36 5.27 7.50 -13.27
N LYS A 37 5.63 7.72 -12.00
CA LYS A 37 6.18 6.66 -11.13
C LYS A 37 5.16 5.55 -10.88
N ILE A 38 3.92 5.91 -10.57
CA ILE A 38 2.85 4.92 -10.34
C ILE A 38 2.59 4.12 -11.62
N ARG A 39 2.43 4.77 -12.78
CA ARG A 39 2.28 4.08 -14.07
C ARG A 39 3.47 3.19 -14.42
N GLY A 40 4.69 3.65 -14.11
CA GLY A 40 5.90 2.85 -14.32
C GLY A 40 5.90 1.59 -13.46
N ALA A 41 5.43 1.68 -12.21
CA ALA A 41 5.33 0.55 -11.30
C ALA A 41 4.28 -0.48 -11.73
N LEU A 42 3.09 -0.03 -12.15
CA LEU A 42 2.00 -0.89 -12.63
C LEU A 42 2.44 -1.79 -13.80
N LYS A 43 3.34 -1.29 -14.66
CA LYS A 43 3.83 -1.96 -15.88
C LYS A 43 5.02 -2.89 -15.66
N LEU A 44 5.49 -3.05 -14.42
CA LEU A 44 6.60 -3.96 -14.14
C LEU A 44 6.20 -5.41 -14.39
N LYS A 45 7.15 -6.21 -14.88
CA LYS A 45 6.97 -7.66 -14.98
C LYS A 45 7.00 -8.30 -13.60
N GLY A 46 6.08 -9.26 -13.40
CA GLY A 46 5.85 -9.96 -12.13
C GLY A 46 4.81 -9.25 -11.28
N ASP A 47 3.74 -9.95 -10.91
CA ASP A 47 2.61 -9.35 -10.18
C ASP A 47 3.05 -8.86 -8.81
N GLU A 48 3.80 -9.66 -8.06
CA GLU A 48 4.33 -9.26 -6.74
C GLU A 48 5.25 -8.04 -6.84
N ARG A 49 6.17 -8.02 -7.82
CA ARG A 49 7.04 -6.86 -8.04
C ARG A 49 6.24 -5.61 -8.41
N SER A 50 5.29 -5.73 -9.33
CA SER A 50 4.42 -4.63 -9.76
C SER A 50 3.58 -4.10 -8.59
N LYS A 51 2.96 -4.99 -7.80
CA LYS A 51 2.21 -4.66 -6.58
C LYS A 51 3.06 -3.90 -5.57
N VAL A 52 4.23 -4.43 -5.21
CA VAL A 52 5.12 -3.83 -4.21
C VAL A 52 5.60 -2.46 -4.64
N GLN A 53 5.99 -2.31 -5.90
CA GLN A 53 6.46 -1.03 -6.41
C GLN A 53 5.32 -0.02 -6.54
N THR A 54 4.11 -0.46 -6.89
CA THR A 54 2.93 0.41 -6.94
C THR A 54 2.56 0.89 -5.54
N PHE A 55 2.55 0.00 -4.55
CA PHE A 55 2.36 0.34 -3.13
C PHE A 55 3.35 1.43 -2.70
N ALA A 56 4.64 1.24 -2.99
CA ALA A 56 5.68 2.21 -2.64
C ALA A 56 5.51 3.55 -3.39
N ALA A 57 5.22 3.51 -4.69
CA ALA A 57 5.00 4.70 -5.51
C ALA A 57 3.81 5.54 -5.00
N CYS A 58 2.71 4.89 -4.62
CA CYS A 58 1.55 5.55 -4.03
C CYS A 58 1.89 6.25 -2.69
N LEU A 59 2.64 5.58 -1.80
CA LEU A 59 3.09 6.22 -0.55
C LEU A 59 3.99 7.43 -0.80
N GLN A 60 4.93 7.31 -1.75
CA GLN A 60 5.80 8.42 -2.14
C GLN A 60 4.99 9.59 -2.75
N ALA A 61 3.97 9.29 -3.54
CA ALA A 61 3.07 10.31 -4.07
C ALA A 61 2.37 11.07 -2.94
N ILE A 62 1.83 10.38 -1.92
CA ILE A 62 1.21 11.03 -0.76
C ILE A 62 2.24 11.90 -0.02
N VAL A 63 3.43 11.36 0.25
CA VAL A 63 4.51 12.07 0.97
C VAL A 63 4.93 13.36 0.24
N HIS A 64 5.01 13.35 -1.08
CA HIS A 64 5.50 14.50 -1.84
C HIS A 64 4.41 15.47 -2.29
N CYS A 65 3.18 14.99 -2.46
CA CYS A 65 2.11 15.78 -3.07
C CYS A 65 1.04 16.20 -2.07
N ALA A 66 0.95 15.62 -0.86
CA ALA A 66 -0.05 16.04 0.10
C ALA A 66 0.08 17.54 0.43
N PRO A 67 -1.04 18.30 0.37
CA PRO A 67 -1.04 19.73 0.63
C PRO A 67 -0.75 20.03 2.11
N PHE A 68 -1.14 19.12 3.01
CA PHE A 68 -0.95 19.28 4.45
C PHE A 68 0.37 18.66 4.91
N ALA A 69 1.22 19.48 5.55
CA ALA A 69 2.51 19.03 6.07
C ALA A 69 2.39 17.86 7.06
N ALA A 70 1.34 17.85 7.89
CA ALA A 70 1.09 16.76 8.84
C ALA A 70 0.87 15.41 8.13
N ILE A 71 0.13 15.40 7.02
CA ILE A 71 -0.09 14.18 6.22
C ILE A 71 1.22 13.70 5.62
N ARG A 72 2.03 14.61 5.06
CA ARG A 72 3.37 14.26 4.54
C ARG A 72 4.25 13.63 5.61
N GLU A 73 4.28 14.19 6.81
CA GLU A 73 5.07 13.69 7.93
C GLU A 73 4.59 12.31 8.42
N ILE A 74 3.29 12.14 8.61
CA ILE A 74 2.69 10.87 9.05
C ILE A 74 2.98 9.78 8.02
N TYR A 75 2.71 10.02 6.74
CA TYR A 75 2.93 9.03 5.69
C TYR A 75 4.42 8.78 5.42
N SER A 76 5.31 9.74 5.69
CA SER A 76 6.76 9.50 5.67
C SER A 76 7.16 8.48 6.73
N LYS A 77 6.65 8.62 7.96
CA LYS A 77 6.91 7.68 9.06
C LYS A 77 6.31 6.31 8.78
N LEU A 78 5.08 6.24 8.27
CA LEU A 78 4.45 4.98 7.86
C LEU A 78 5.27 4.29 6.77
N THR A 79 5.75 5.05 5.77
CA THR A 79 6.62 4.51 4.72
C THR A 79 7.90 3.90 5.31
N LEU A 80 8.55 4.57 6.27
CA LEU A 80 9.72 4.02 6.94
C LEU A 80 9.40 2.77 7.76
N MET A 81 8.23 2.73 8.41
CA MET A 81 7.79 1.55 9.14
C MET A 81 7.51 0.36 8.21
N THR A 82 7.05 0.58 6.98
CA THR A 82 6.83 -0.53 6.03
C THR A 82 8.11 -1.21 5.56
N LEU A 83 9.25 -0.51 5.65
CA LEU A 83 10.57 -1.09 5.35
C LEU A 83 11.01 -2.11 6.40
N LYS A 84 10.44 -2.10 7.61
CA LYS A 84 10.74 -3.09 8.65
C LYS A 84 10.26 -4.51 8.30
N GLY A 85 9.33 -4.62 7.35
CA GLY A 85 8.84 -5.89 6.80
C GLY A 85 9.63 -6.41 5.60
N SER A 86 10.74 -5.77 5.21
CA SER A 86 11.55 -6.19 4.06
C SER A 86 12.07 -7.63 4.17
N VAL A 87 12.30 -8.11 5.39
CA VAL A 87 12.74 -9.48 5.67
C VAL A 87 11.76 -10.53 5.16
N LEU A 88 10.45 -10.23 5.13
CA LEU A 88 9.42 -11.15 4.60
C LEU A 88 9.53 -11.37 3.09
N ARG A 89 10.32 -10.55 2.40
CA ARG A 89 10.47 -10.58 0.94
C ARG A 89 11.77 -11.27 0.50
N LEU A 90 12.60 -11.74 1.43
CA LEU A 90 13.89 -12.36 1.11
C LEU A 90 13.75 -13.67 0.30
N GLU A 91 12.58 -14.32 0.36
CA GLU A 91 12.29 -15.55 -0.37
C GLU A 91 11.43 -15.32 -1.63
N SER A 92 10.96 -14.09 -1.88
CA SER A 92 10.17 -13.76 -3.07
C SER A 92 11.09 -13.39 -4.23
N THR A 93 10.85 -14.01 -5.39
CA THR A 93 11.45 -13.67 -6.68
C THR A 93 10.83 -12.42 -7.30
N GLY A 94 9.63 -12.05 -6.84
CA GLY A 94 8.81 -10.96 -7.36
C GLY A 94 8.04 -11.32 -8.62
N ASP A 95 8.25 -12.54 -9.15
CA ASP A 95 7.57 -13.06 -10.34
C ASP A 95 6.37 -13.96 -9.96
N GLU A 96 6.05 -14.06 -8.67
CA GLU A 96 4.87 -14.77 -8.18
C GLU A 96 3.60 -14.14 -8.75
N GLY A 97 2.70 -14.99 -9.27
CA GLY A 97 1.40 -14.56 -9.79
C GLY A 97 0.42 -14.26 -8.65
N ILE A 98 -0.35 -13.19 -8.80
CA ILE A 98 -1.36 -12.76 -7.83
C ILE A 98 -2.70 -12.67 -8.55
N ALA A 99 -3.60 -13.61 -8.29
CA ALA A 99 -4.86 -13.74 -9.03
C ALA A 99 -5.69 -12.44 -9.12
N TRP A 100 -5.67 -11.60 -8.09
CA TRP A 100 -6.42 -10.35 -8.01
C TRP A 100 -5.66 -9.11 -8.52
N TRP A 101 -4.35 -9.22 -8.78
CA TRP A 101 -3.53 -8.06 -9.14
C TRP A 101 -3.85 -7.47 -10.52
N PRO A 102 -4.05 -8.26 -11.60
CA PRO A 102 -4.33 -7.69 -12.92
C PRO A 102 -5.55 -6.77 -12.95
N GLU A 103 -6.67 -7.19 -12.34
CA GLU A 103 -7.89 -6.37 -12.24
C GLU A 103 -7.64 -5.08 -11.44
N MET A 104 -6.94 -5.18 -10.32
CA MET A 104 -6.61 -4.01 -9.50
C MET A 104 -5.67 -3.03 -10.22
N ALA A 105 -4.69 -3.55 -10.97
CA ALA A 105 -3.77 -2.74 -11.77
C ALA A 105 -4.53 -1.97 -12.86
N GLU A 106 -5.49 -2.63 -13.53
CA GLU A 106 -6.37 -1.99 -14.50
C GLU A 106 -7.23 -0.87 -13.86
N GLN A 107 -7.77 -1.08 -12.66
CA GLN A 107 -8.49 -0.03 -11.93
C GLN A 107 -7.60 1.18 -11.58
N PHE A 108 -6.34 0.95 -11.21
CA PHE A 108 -5.39 2.03 -11.03
C PHE A 108 -5.10 2.78 -12.34
N GLU A 109 -4.89 2.08 -13.46
CA GLU A 109 -4.68 2.73 -14.76
C GLU A 109 -5.91 3.56 -15.17
N ASN A 110 -7.11 2.97 -15.10
CA ASN A 110 -8.36 3.64 -15.44
C ASN A 110 -8.61 4.88 -14.58
N SER A 111 -8.32 4.82 -13.27
CA SER A 111 -8.49 5.98 -12.40
C SER A 111 -7.47 7.08 -12.68
N LEU A 112 -6.23 6.74 -13.03
CA LEU A 112 -5.22 7.72 -13.47
C LEU A 112 -5.59 8.38 -14.79
N ASP A 113 -6.11 7.63 -15.75
CA ASP A 113 -6.50 8.13 -17.07
C ASP A 113 -7.70 9.08 -16.99
N ASN A 114 -8.69 8.73 -16.16
CA ASN A 114 -9.90 9.52 -15.97
C ASN A 114 -9.77 10.60 -14.88
N LYS A 115 -8.63 10.68 -14.20
CA LYS A 115 -8.42 11.52 -13.00
C LYS A 115 -9.50 11.27 -11.93
N ASP A 116 -9.93 10.01 -11.79
CA ASP A 116 -10.96 9.59 -10.86
C ASP A 116 -10.38 9.34 -9.47
N ALA A 117 -10.47 10.36 -8.62
CA ALA A 117 -9.99 10.29 -7.24
C ALA A 117 -10.74 9.25 -6.41
N ALA A 118 -12.04 9.05 -6.66
CA ALA A 118 -12.86 8.11 -5.90
C ALA A 118 -12.40 6.68 -6.19
N LEU A 119 -12.33 6.30 -7.48
CA LEU A 119 -11.83 4.98 -7.87
C LEU A 119 -10.39 4.76 -7.40
N PHE A 120 -9.48 5.70 -7.64
CA PHE A 120 -8.09 5.56 -7.23
C PHE A 120 -7.94 5.33 -5.72
N SER A 121 -8.65 6.14 -4.91
CA SER A 121 -8.61 6.04 -3.45
C SER A 121 -9.17 4.70 -2.95
N LYS A 122 -10.25 4.21 -3.57
CA LYS A 122 -10.84 2.91 -3.22
C LYS A 122 -9.92 1.75 -3.59
N THR A 123 -9.35 1.76 -4.80
CA THR A 123 -8.38 0.76 -5.23
C THR A 123 -7.15 0.72 -4.31
N LEU A 124 -6.66 1.88 -3.85
CA LEU A 124 -5.53 1.94 -2.92
C LEU A 124 -5.87 1.45 -1.51
N PHE A 125 -7.09 1.72 -1.04
CA PHE A 125 -7.60 1.09 0.18
C PHE A 125 -7.60 -0.43 0.07
N ASP A 126 -8.13 -0.98 -1.01
CA ASP A 126 -8.18 -2.43 -1.22
C ASP A 126 -6.78 -3.04 -1.26
N LEU A 127 -5.81 -2.35 -1.89
CA LEU A 127 -4.40 -2.76 -1.89
C LEU A 127 -3.84 -2.81 -0.47
N PHE A 128 -4.05 -1.77 0.35
CA PHE A 128 -3.56 -1.72 1.73
C PHE A 128 -4.22 -2.76 2.62
N HIS A 129 -5.54 -2.91 2.51
CA HIS A 129 -6.31 -3.89 3.27
C HIS A 129 -5.89 -5.34 2.95
N ARG A 130 -5.78 -5.68 1.66
CA ARG A 130 -5.30 -7.02 1.24
C ARG A 130 -3.87 -7.28 1.69
N SER A 131 -3.00 -6.28 1.59
CA SER A 131 -1.61 -6.38 2.07
C SER A 131 -1.57 -6.62 3.57
N PHE A 132 -2.41 -5.95 4.36
CA PHE A 132 -2.54 -6.18 5.80
C PHE A 132 -3.02 -7.60 6.10
N CYS A 133 -4.12 -8.06 5.50
CA CYS A 133 -4.69 -9.37 5.77
C CYS A 133 -3.71 -10.50 5.45
N SER A 134 -3.12 -10.48 4.25
CA SER A 134 -2.13 -11.48 3.83
C SER A 134 -0.89 -11.45 4.73
N THR A 135 -0.37 -10.27 5.07
CA THR A 135 0.79 -10.16 5.98
C THR A 135 0.44 -10.72 7.36
N ARG A 136 -0.73 -10.42 7.91
CA ARG A 136 -1.15 -10.93 9.21
C ARG A 136 -1.23 -12.45 9.23
N GLU A 137 -1.85 -13.03 8.20
CA GLU A 137 -1.94 -14.48 8.03
C GLU A 137 -0.56 -15.13 7.98
N THR A 138 0.33 -14.63 7.11
CA THR A 138 1.72 -15.12 7.02
C THR A 138 2.46 -15.00 8.35
N LEU A 139 2.33 -13.88 9.07
CA LEU A 139 2.99 -13.69 10.36
C LEU A 139 2.48 -14.70 11.41
N CYS A 140 1.18 -14.98 11.43
CA CYS A 140 0.62 -16.02 12.29
C CYS A 140 1.15 -17.41 11.93
N GLU A 141 1.23 -17.74 10.64
CA GLU A 141 1.72 -19.04 10.13
C GLU A 141 3.18 -19.30 10.51
N ILE A 142 4.04 -18.27 10.44
CA ILE A 142 5.46 -18.38 10.82
C ILE A 142 5.69 -18.24 12.35
N GLY A 143 4.62 -18.23 13.15
CA GLY A 143 4.69 -18.31 14.61
C GLY A 143 4.75 -16.96 15.35
N VAL A 144 4.56 -15.82 14.68
CA VAL A 144 4.48 -14.49 15.31
C VAL A 144 3.06 -14.28 15.87
N LYS A 145 2.77 -14.93 17.00
CA LYS A 145 1.42 -14.97 17.62
C LYS A 145 0.83 -13.59 17.92
N GLN A 146 1.66 -12.58 18.16
CA GLN A 146 1.22 -11.21 18.45
C GLN A 146 0.52 -10.56 17.23
N ALA A 147 0.74 -11.06 16.01
CA ALA A 147 0.07 -10.56 14.82
C ALA A 147 -1.45 -10.72 14.88
N ALA A 148 -1.94 -11.77 15.57
CA ALA A 148 -3.37 -12.00 15.79
C ALA A 148 -4.02 -10.95 16.72
N LEU A 149 -3.22 -10.21 17.50
CA LEU A 149 -3.70 -9.16 18.40
C LEU A 149 -3.85 -7.80 17.70
N VAL A 150 -3.29 -7.64 16.50
CA VAL A 150 -3.45 -6.41 15.71
C VAL A 150 -4.85 -6.42 15.09
N ALA A 151 -5.68 -5.45 15.49
CA ALA A 151 -7.06 -5.39 15.09
C ALA A 151 -7.22 -5.30 13.56
N VAL A 152 -8.27 -5.93 13.01
CA VAL A 152 -8.60 -5.81 11.60
C VAL A 152 -9.05 -4.35 11.34
N PRO A 153 -8.57 -3.69 10.28
CA PRO A 153 -9.12 -2.41 9.84
C PRO A 153 -10.65 -2.50 9.68
N LEU A 154 -11.37 -1.62 10.37
CA LEU A 154 -12.83 -1.54 10.22
C LEU A 154 -13.16 -0.83 8.91
N ILE A 155 -14.01 -1.44 8.10
CA ILE A 155 -14.55 -0.82 6.88
C ILE A 155 -15.80 -0.04 7.29
N PHE A 156 -15.71 1.28 7.36
CA PHE A 156 -16.88 2.14 7.53
C PHE A 156 -17.48 2.38 6.13
N ASN A 157 -18.53 1.62 5.79
CA ASN A 157 -19.32 1.80 4.58
C ASN A 157 -20.31 2.96 4.75
#